data_AF-A0A962YX23-F1
#
_entry.id   AF-A0A962YX23-F1
#
_cell.length_a   1.000
_cell.length_b   1.000
_cell.length_c   1.000
_cell.angle_alpha   90.00
_cell.angle_beta   90.00
_cell.angle_gamma   90.00
#
_symmetry.space_group_name_H-M   'P 1'
#
loop_
_entity.id
_entity.type
_entity.pdbx_description
1 polymer ?
#
loop_
_entity_poly.entity_id
_entity_poly.type
_entity_poly.pdbx_seq_one_letter_code
_entity_poly.pdbx_strand_id
1 'polypeptide(L)'
;ALKKAVLLLANQVENMSVQLKKATTSPNHIKKLPPSPVLTFTLRAIIPGRAWVTGSNGEEDSVAVGSKLKNYGTVKAIEVNAGKVLTTSGKVITYNADGN
;
A
#
# COMPACT_ATOMS: atom_id res chain seq x y z
N ALA A 1 -6.16 16.25 -57.89
CA ALA A 1 -6.16 15.18 -56.86
C ALA A 1 -5.47 15.59 -55.55
N LEU A 2 -4.28 16.22 -55.57
CA LEU A 2 -3.53 16.58 -54.35
C LEU A 2 -4.28 17.44 -53.32
N LYS A 3 -5.07 18.45 -53.74
CA LYS A 3 -5.77 19.35 -52.81
C LYS A 3 -6.77 18.64 -51.88
N LYS A 4 -7.37 17.53 -52.34
CA LYS A 4 -8.32 16.73 -51.54
C LYS A 4 -7.60 15.91 -50.46
N ALA A 5 -6.39 15.43 -50.75
CA ALA A 5 -5.60 14.66 -49.79
C ALA A 5 -5.09 15.53 -48.63
N VAL A 6 -4.69 16.77 -48.91
CA VAL A 6 -4.27 17.73 -47.87
C VAL A 6 -5.43 18.08 -46.93
N LEU A 7 -6.64 18.22 -47.47
CA LEU A 7 -7.85 18.49 -46.69
C LEU A 7 -8.25 17.32 -45.77
N LEU A 8 -8.10 16.09 -46.26
CA LEU A 8 -8.35 14.88 -45.45
C LEU A 8 -7.33 14.73 -44.32
N LEU A 9 -6.06 15.06 -44.56
CA LEU A 9 -5.03 15.04 -43.52
C LEU A 9 -5.28 16.10 -42.45
N ALA A 10 -5.67 17.32 -42.84
CA ALA A 10 -5.96 18.41 -41.90
C ALA A 10 -7.07 18.02 -40.91
N ASN A 11 -8.17 17.46 -41.40
CA ASN A 11 -9.27 16.99 -40.57
C ASN A 11 -8.86 15.84 -39.63
N GLN A 12 -7.90 15.00 -40.04
CA GLN A 12 -7.40 13.91 -39.21
C GLN A 12 -6.51 14.38 -38.06
N VAL A 13 -5.69 15.41 -38.29
CA VAL A 13 -4.82 16.00 -37.24
C VAL A 13 -5.65 16.72 -36.18
N GLU A 14 -6.69 17.46 -36.58
CA GLU A 14 -7.61 18.13 -35.64
C GLU A 14 -8.33 17.12 -34.75
N ASN A 15 -8.86 16.04 -35.35
CA ASN A 15 -9.55 14.98 -34.60
C ASN A 15 -8.62 14.23 -33.64
N MET A 16 -7.34 14.08 -33.98
CA MET A 16 -6.35 13.43 -33.10
C MET A 16 -5.98 14.33 -31.91
N SER A 17 -5.89 15.65 -32.11
CA SER A 17 -5.58 16.61 -31.05
C SER A 17 -6.68 16.67 -29.96
N VAL A 18 -7.96 16.52 -30.35
CA VAL A 18 -9.10 16.48 -29.42
C VAL A 18 -9.07 15.22 -28.55
N GLN A 19 -8.61 14.09 -29.08
CA GLN A 19 -8.50 12.84 -28.33
C GLN A 19 -7.35 12.88 -27.32
N LEU A 20 -6.21 13.50 -27.67
CA LEU A 20 -5.08 13.66 -26.75
C LEU A 20 -5.44 14.54 -25.54
N LYS A 21 -6.23 15.60 -25.73
CA LYS A 21 -6.70 16.46 -24.63
C LYS A 21 -7.69 15.76 -23.69
N LYS A 22 -8.45 14.77 -24.18
CA LYS A 22 -9.36 13.96 -23.35
C LYS A 22 -8.61 12.88 -22.56
N ALA A 23 -7.46 12.41 -23.04
CA ALA A 23 -6.67 11.38 -22.39
C ALA A 23 -5.82 11.89 -21.20
N THR A 24 -5.57 13.19 -21.09
CA THR A 24 -4.73 13.78 -20.02
C THR A 24 -5.50 14.20 -18.77
N THR A 25 -6.83 14.11 -18.78
CA THR A 25 -7.67 14.51 -17.64
C THR A 25 -8.51 13.33 -17.18
N SER A 26 -7.85 12.25 -16.80
CA SER A 26 -8.45 11.32 -15.85
C SER A 26 -8.27 11.92 -14.47
N PRO A 27 -9.30 12.51 -13.83
CA PRO A 27 -9.21 12.77 -12.41
C PRO A 27 -8.92 11.42 -11.78
N ASN A 28 -7.75 11.30 -11.14
CA ASN A 28 -7.39 10.15 -10.34
C ASN A 28 -8.44 10.07 -9.24
N HIS A 29 -9.55 9.38 -9.53
CA HIS A 29 -10.60 9.09 -8.58
C HIS A 29 -9.97 8.05 -7.68
N ILE A 30 -9.16 8.52 -6.73
CA ILE A 30 -8.83 7.78 -5.54
C ILE A 30 -10.20 7.57 -4.88
N LYS A 31 -10.88 6.48 -5.24
CA LYS A 31 -12.01 5.98 -4.50
C LYS A 31 -11.46 5.89 -3.09
N LYS A 32 -11.92 6.76 -2.19
CA LYS A 32 -11.65 6.61 -0.76
C LYS A 32 -12.19 5.24 -0.42
N LEU A 33 -11.30 4.24 -0.44
CA LEU A 33 -11.61 2.89 -0.05
C LEU A 33 -12.17 3.03 1.37
N PRO A 34 -13.33 2.42 1.68
CA PRO A 34 -13.85 2.46 3.04
C PRO A 34 -12.72 2.08 4.01
N PRO A 35 -12.61 2.77 5.16
CA PRO A 35 -11.54 2.51 6.11
C PRO A 35 -11.57 1.02 6.43
N SER A 36 -10.53 0.31 5.98
CA SER A 36 -10.41 -1.12 6.22
C SER A 36 -10.41 -1.33 7.74
N PRO A 37 -11.07 -2.38 8.26
CA PRO A 37 -11.06 -2.64 9.69
C PRO A 37 -9.61 -2.62 10.19
N VAL A 38 -9.37 -1.82 11.22
CA VAL A 38 -8.05 -1.59 11.79
C VAL A 38 -7.66 -2.86 12.53
N LEU A 39 -7.03 -3.80 11.82
CA LEU A 39 -6.39 -4.96 12.43
C LEU A 39 -5.23 -4.47 13.28
N THR A 40 -5.30 -4.71 14.58
CA THR A 40 -4.21 -4.43 15.53
C THR A 40 -3.40 -5.70 15.69
N PHE A 41 -2.07 -5.59 15.63
CA PHE A 41 -1.18 -6.72 15.87
C PHE A 41 -0.52 -6.57 17.24
N THR A 42 -0.36 -7.68 17.93
CA THR A 42 0.23 -7.75 19.26
C THR A 42 1.35 -8.77 19.25
N LEU A 43 2.47 -8.46 19.90
CA LEU A 43 3.62 -9.36 19.88
C LEU A 43 3.39 -10.52 20.85
N ARG A 44 3.53 -11.75 20.37
CA ARG A 44 3.44 -12.97 21.19
C ARG A 44 4.81 -13.47 21.61
N ALA A 45 5.76 -13.46 20.67
CA ALA A 45 7.13 -13.88 20.92
C ALA A 45 8.08 -13.28 19.88
N ILE A 46 9.37 -13.17 20.24
CA ILE A 46 10.42 -12.62 19.38
C ILE A 46 11.63 -13.54 19.44
N ILE A 47 12.21 -13.83 18.28
CA ILE A 47 13.48 -14.52 18.14
C ILE A 47 14.37 -13.70 17.19
N PRO A 48 15.70 -13.88 17.21
CA PRO A 48 16.57 -13.21 16.25
C PRO A 48 16.12 -13.43 14.80
N GLY A 49 15.74 -12.33 14.13
CA GLY A 49 15.29 -12.34 12.74
C GLY A 49 13.79 -12.61 12.51
N ARG A 50 13.02 -13.06 13.53
CA ARG A 50 11.57 -13.32 13.38
C ARG A 50 10.78 -12.90 14.61
N ALA A 51 9.55 -12.46 14.38
CA ALA A 51 8.59 -12.15 15.43
C ALA A 51 7.27 -12.88 15.17
N TRP A 52 6.69 -13.46 16.20
CA TRP A 52 5.34 -13.99 16.18
C TRP A 52 4.37 -12.93 16.67
N VAL A 53 3.40 -12.59 15.84
CA VAL A 53 2.39 -11.57 16.12
C VAL A 53 1.00 -12.18 16.02
N THR A 54 0.11 -11.73 16.89
CA THR A 54 -1.32 -12.10 16.87
C THR A 54 -2.12 -10.89 16.41
N GLY A 55 -2.95 -11.07 15.39
CA GLY A 55 -3.89 -10.05 14.94
C GLY A 55 -5.10 -9.95 15.86
N SER A 56 -5.80 -8.82 15.83
CA SER A 56 -7.05 -8.62 16.57
C SER A 56 -8.20 -9.54 16.11
N ASN A 57 -7.99 -10.27 15.01
CA ASN A 57 -8.85 -11.35 14.52
C ASN A 57 -8.50 -12.71 15.16
N GLY A 58 -7.48 -12.79 16.02
CA GLY A 58 -7.00 -14.03 16.64
C GLY A 58 -6.07 -14.86 15.74
N GLU A 59 -5.74 -14.40 14.54
CA GLU A 59 -4.78 -15.09 13.68
C GLU A 59 -3.35 -14.82 14.15
N GLU A 60 -2.54 -15.87 14.20
CA GLU A 60 -1.11 -15.77 14.48
C GLU A 60 -0.32 -15.80 13.19
N ASP A 61 0.63 -14.88 13.03
CA ASP A 61 1.50 -14.83 11.88
C ASP A 61 2.96 -14.61 12.31
N SER A 62 3.89 -15.14 11.52
CA SER A 62 5.32 -14.98 11.74
C SER A 62 5.87 -13.97 10.74
N VAL A 63 6.45 -12.89 11.26
CA VAL A 63 7.00 -11.81 10.44
C VAL A 63 8.51 -11.72 10.58
N ALA A 64 9.17 -11.50 9.46
CA ALA A 64 10.60 -11.20 9.38
C ALA A 64 10.79 -9.77 8.86
N VAL A 65 12.01 -9.25 8.91
CA VAL A 65 12.35 -7.98 8.25
C VAL A 65 12.02 -8.08 6.76
N GLY A 66 11.25 -7.12 6.24
CA GLY A 66 10.74 -7.16 4.88
C GLY A 66 9.35 -7.80 4.70
N SER A 67 8.81 -8.48 5.72
CA SER A 67 7.44 -9.03 5.68
C SER A 67 6.40 -7.90 5.67
N LYS A 68 5.34 -8.08 4.87
CA LYS A 68 4.25 -7.11 4.75
C LYS A 68 3.14 -7.45 5.74
N LEU A 69 2.80 -6.49 6.59
CA LEU A 69 1.68 -6.54 7.52
C LEU A 69 0.56 -5.63 7.02
N LYS A 70 -0.67 -6.15 7.04
CA LYS A 70 -1.86 -5.39 6.66
C LYS A 70 -1.99 -4.17 7.59
N ASN A 71 -2.24 -2.99 7.06
CA ASN A 71 -2.33 -1.71 7.79
C ASN A 71 -1.04 -1.19 8.46
N TYR A 72 0.02 -2.00 8.60
CA TYR A 72 1.29 -1.60 9.22
C TYR A 72 2.43 -1.39 8.19
N GLY A 73 2.23 -1.84 6.95
CA GLY A 73 3.24 -1.72 5.90
C GLY A 73 4.22 -2.87 5.96
N THR A 74 5.51 -2.59 5.93
CA THR A 74 6.56 -3.61 5.97
C THR A 74 7.30 -3.56 7.29
N VAL A 75 7.79 -4.70 7.79
CA VAL A 75 8.68 -4.73 8.95
C VAL A 75 10.03 -4.14 8.58
N LYS A 76 10.40 -3.05 9.25
CA LYS A 76 11.66 -2.33 9.05
C LYS A 76 12.78 -2.94 9.88
N ALA A 77 12.50 -3.24 11.15
CA ALA A 77 13.47 -3.81 12.08
C ALA A 77 12.78 -4.58 13.19
N ILE A 78 13.48 -5.59 13.71
CA ILE A 78 13.05 -6.43 14.82
C ILE A 78 14.08 -6.26 15.93
N GLU A 79 13.72 -5.53 16.98
CA GLU A 79 14.57 -5.31 18.15
C GLU A 79 14.29 -6.38 19.21
N VAL A 80 15.10 -7.44 19.18
CA VAL A 80 14.96 -8.58 20.10
C VAL A 80 15.14 -8.15 21.56
N ASN A 81 16.12 -7.27 21.85
CA ASN A 81 16.42 -6.81 23.20
C ASN A 81 15.29 -5.99 23.83
N ALA A 82 14.56 -5.23 23.01
CA ALA A 82 13.47 -4.38 23.48
C ALA A 82 12.10 -5.06 23.37
N GLY A 83 11.99 -6.18 22.64
CA GLY A 83 10.71 -6.82 22.37
C GLY A 83 9.81 -5.97 21.47
N LYS A 84 10.38 -5.31 20.46
CA LYS A 84 9.66 -4.36 19.60
C LYS A 84 9.88 -4.65 18.13
N VAL A 85 8.81 -4.51 17.35
CA VAL A 85 8.85 -4.60 15.90
C VAL A 85 8.51 -3.24 15.31
N LEU A 86 9.46 -2.67 14.56
CA LEU A 86 9.33 -1.39 13.89
C LEU A 86 8.76 -1.62 12.48
N THR A 87 7.70 -0.91 12.12
CA THR A 87 7.10 -1.00 10.78
C THR A 87 7.25 0.30 9.99
N THR A 88 7.13 0.23 8.66
CA THR A 88 7.27 1.39 7.78
C THR A 88 6.15 2.41 7.94
N SER A 89 5.00 2.03 8.52
CA SER A 89 3.94 2.96 8.88
C SER A 89 4.28 3.84 10.09
N GLY A 90 5.40 3.58 10.77
CA GLY A 90 5.78 4.26 12.02
C GLY A 90 5.10 3.69 13.27
N LYS A 91 4.26 2.66 13.11
CA LYS A 91 3.69 1.92 14.25
C LYS A 91 4.73 0.95 14.81
N VAL A 92 4.69 0.78 16.13
CA VAL A 92 5.53 -0.19 16.84
C VAL A 92 4.61 -1.27 17.40
N ILE A 93 4.92 -2.52 17.09
CA ILE A 93 4.24 -3.67 17.67
C ILE A 93 5.05 -4.12 18.87
N THR A 94 4.41 -4.20 20.02
CA THR A 94 5.01 -4.64 21.29
C THR A 94 4.16 -5.76 21.89
N TYR A 95 4.67 -6.37 22.95
CA TYR A 95 3.86 -7.26 23.77
C TYR A 95 2.63 -6.50 24.26
N ASN A 96 1.46 -7.16 24.23
CA ASN A 96 0.34 -6.64 24.98
C ASN A 96 0.73 -6.61 26.45
N ALA A 97 0.48 -5.49 27.11
CA ALA A 97 0.59 -5.37 28.55
C ALA A 97 -0.71 -5.85 29.22
N ASP A 98 -1.33 -6.92 28.73
CA ASP A 98 -2.51 -7.52 29.36
C ASP A 98 -2.09 -8.44 30.51
N GLY A 99 -1.58 -7.80 31.56
CA GLY A 99 -1.38 -8.36 32.89
C GLY A 99 -2.21 -7.62 33.92
N ASN A 100 -3.54 -7.63 33.79
CA ASN A 100 -4.47 -7.24 34.85
C ASN A 100 -5.51 -8.34 35.09
#